data_AF-A0A550D0Y6-F1
#
_entry.id   AF-A0A550D0Y6-F1
#
_cell.length_a   1.000
_cell.length_b   1.000
_cell.length_c   1.000
_cell.angle_alpha   90.00
_cell.angle_beta   90.00
_cell.angle_gamma   90.00
#
_symmetry.space_group_name_H-M   'P 1'
#
loop_
_entity.id
_entity.type
_entity.pdbx_description
1 polymer ?
#
loop_
_entity_poly.entity_id
_entity_poly.type
_entity_poly.pdbx_seq_one_letter_code
_entity_poly.pdbx_strand_id
1 'polypeptide(L)' 'GRNVFAKHVKIADPNIRGGDEVVVVNQNNILVGIGKAKISGEEMMEYKRGVAVHVKRGVMSNE' A
#
# COMPACT_ATOMS: atom_id res chain seq x y z
N GLY A 1 -7.35 3.51 11.34
CA GLY A 1 -6.77 2.57 10.37
C GLY A 1 -5.56 3.20 9.72
N ARG A 2 -4.34 2.79 10.10
CA ARG A 2 -3.12 3.36 9.54
C ARG A 2 -2.62 2.61 8.31
N ASN A 3 -2.69 1.27 8.28
CA ASN A 3 -2.03 0.46 7.23
C ASN A 3 -2.95 0.04 6.08
N VAL A 4 -2.34 -0.27 4.92
CA VAL A 4 -3.03 -0.90 3.78
C VAL A 4 -3.01 -2.41 3.97
N PHE A 5 -4.18 -3.04 3.96
CA PHE A 5 -4.31 -4.50 4.00
C PHE A 5 -4.38 -5.08 2.60
N ALA A 6 -3.75 -6.23 2.36
CA ALA A 6 -3.64 -6.86 1.04
C ALA A 6 -5.02 -7.10 0.39
N LYS A 7 -6.02 -7.51 1.18
CA LYS A 7 -7.39 -7.72 0.71
C LYS A 7 -8.07 -6.51 0.04
N HIS A 8 -7.54 -5.30 0.25
CA HIS A 8 -8.06 -4.07 -0.36
C HIS A 8 -7.22 -3.58 -1.54
N VAL A 9 -6.07 -4.19 -1.82
CA VAL A 9 -5.22 -3.83 -2.95
C VAL A 9 -5.82 -4.43 -4.22
N LYS A 10 -6.13 -3.56 -5.19
CA LYS A 10 -6.63 -4.01 -6.50
C LYS A 10 -5.49 -4.29 -7.47
N ILE A 11 -4.49 -3.42 -7.49
CA ILE A 11 -3.34 -3.43 -8.40
C ILE A 11 -2.14 -2.89 -7.63
N ALA A 12 -0.97 -3.46 -7.86
CA ALA A 12 0.32 -2.97 -7.41
C ALA A 12 1.36 -3.18 -8.53
N ASP A 13 2.40 -2.33 -8.56
CA ASP A 13 3.51 -2.51 -9.51
C ASP A 13 4.24 -3.83 -9.19
N PRO A 14 4.37 -4.76 -10.16
CA PRO A 14 5.03 -6.05 -9.93
C PRO A 14 6.50 -5.94 -9.51
N ASN A 15 7.15 -4.80 -9.75
CA ASN A 15 8.53 -4.58 -9.35
C ASN A 15 8.70 -4.24 -7.86
N ILE A 16 7.61 -3.91 -7.16
CA ILE A 16 7.66 -3.61 -5.72
C ILE A 16 8.13 -4.84 -4.95
N ARG A 17 9.17 -4.66 -4.14
CA ARG A 17 9.69 -5.65 -3.20
C ARG A 17 9.33 -5.30 -1.77
N GLY A 18 9.32 -6.33 -0.93
CA GLY A 18 9.15 -6.17 0.51
C GLY A 18 10.26 -5.26 1.06
N GLY A 19 9.85 -4.15 1.66
CA GLY A 19 10.75 -3.14 2.20
C GLY A 19 10.89 -1.88 1.36
N ASP A 20 10.35 -1.84 0.14
CA ASP A 20 10.40 -0.64 -0.69
C ASP A 20 9.57 0.50 -0.10
N GLU A 21 9.99 1.74 -0.35
CA GLU A 21 9.12 2.89 -0.14
C GLU A 21 8.09 2.95 -1.26
N VAL A 22 6.82 3.07 -0.88
CA VAL A 22 5.70 3.00 -1.82
C VAL A 22 4.72 4.13 -1.59
N VAL A 23 4.10 4.52 -2.69
CA VAL A 23 3.04 5.50 -2.75
C VAL A 23 1.70 4.76 -2.83
N VAL A 24 0.76 5.13 -1.97
CA VAL A 24 -0.59 4.56 -1.98
C VAL A 24 -1.51 5.55 -2.67
N VAL A 25 -2.18 5.09 -3.73
CA VAL A 25 -3.17 5.85 -4.49
C VAL A 25 -4.53 5.16 -4.47
N ASN A 26 -5.60 5.94 -4.67
CA ASN A 26 -6.92 5.37 -4.95
C ASN A 26 -7.10 5.10 -6.46
N GLN A 27 -8.28 4.62 -6.86
CA GLN A 27 -8.60 4.27 -8.26
C GLN A 27 -8.58 5.46 -9.24
N ASN A 28 -8.65 6.69 -8.72
CA ASN A 28 -8.57 7.92 -9.51
C ASN A 28 -7.13 8.46 -9.58
N ASN A 29 -6.12 7.65 -9.21
CA ASN A 29 -4.72 8.04 -9.09
C ASN A 29 -4.46 9.19 -8.11
N ILE A 30 -5.36 9.40 -7.13
CA ILE A 30 -5.18 10.40 -6.09
C ILE A 30 -4.34 9.79 -4.97
N LEU A 31 -3.28 10.49 -4.59
CA LEU A 31 -2.43 10.15 -3.46
C LEU A 31 -3.23 10.10 -2.16
N VAL A 32 -3.12 9.00 -1.42
CA VAL A 32 -3.78 8.84 -0.10
C VAL A 32 -2.77 8.61 1.03
N GLY A 33 -1.56 8.18 0.72
CA GLY A 33 -0.48 8.10 1.70
C GLY A 33 0.83 7.57 1.15
N ILE A 34 1.85 7.58 2.00
CA ILE A 34 3.18 7.02 1.73
C ILE A 34 3.55 6.02 2.83
N GLY A 35 4.30 4.99 2.48
CA GLY A 35 4.63 3.92 3.42
C GLY A 35 5.75 3.01 2.95
N LYS A 36 5.94 1.93 3.70
CA LYS A 36 6.89 0.86 3.37
C LYS A 36 6.12 -0.41 3.02
N ALA A 37 6.42 -1.01 1.87
CA ALA A 37 5.87 -2.29 1.47
C ALA A 37 6.29 -3.37 2.47
N LYS A 38 5.34 -4.23 2.86
CA LYS A 38 5.60 -5.38 3.75
C LYS A 38 5.77 -6.68 2.97
N ILE A 39 5.23 -6.73 1.77
CA ILE A 39 5.24 -7.86 0.83
C ILE A 39 5.45 -7.29 -0.59
N SER A 40 5.75 -8.15 -1.55
CA SER A 40 5.93 -7.76 -2.95
C SER A 40 4.62 -7.32 -3.62
N GLY A 41 4.71 -6.60 -4.74
CA GLY A 41 3.55 -6.16 -5.51
C GLY A 41 2.65 -7.31 -5.97
N GLU A 42 3.25 -8.42 -6.40
CA GLU A 42 2.54 -9.66 -6.77
C GLU A 42 1.74 -10.21 -5.57
N GLU A 43 2.38 -10.37 -4.41
CA GLU A 43 1.72 -10.84 -3.18
C GLU A 43 0.61 -9.89 -2.72
N MET A 44 0.76 -8.57 -2.92
CA MET A 44 -0.30 -7.60 -2.58
C MET A 44 -1.60 -7.88 -3.35
N MET A 45 -1.50 -8.33 -4.60
CA MET A 45 -2.67 -8.61 -5.45
C MET A 45 -3.27 -10.00 -5.14
N GLU A 46 -2.42 -10.99 -4.84
CA GLU A 46 -2.86 -12.36 -4.57
C GLU A 46 -3.43 -12.54 -3.16
N TYR A 47 -2.78 -11.98 -2.14
CA TYR A 47 -3.13 -12.26 -0.74
C TYR A 47 -4.44 -11.60 -0.32
N LYS A 48 -5.29 -12.37 0.37
CA LYS A 48 -6.58 -11.90 0.92
C LYS A 48 -6.54 -11.62 2.42
N ARG A 49 -5.35 -11.61 3.02
CA ARG A 49 -5.11 -11.31 4.44
C ARG A 49 -3.74 -10.67 4.63
N GLY A 50 -3.53 -10.05 5.79
CA GLY A 50 -2.25 -9.43 6.15
C GLY A 50 -2.11 -7.98 5.67
N VAL A 51 -1.01 -7.35 6.12
CA VAL A 51 -0.68 -5.96 5.81
C VAL A 51 0.18 -5.93 4.54
N ALA A 52 -0.26 -5.17 3.55
CA ALA A 52 0.48 -4.91 2.31
C ALA A 52 1.47 -3.76 2.47
N VAL A 53 1.03 -2.65 3.09
CA VAL A 53 1.85 -1.46 3.28
C VAL A 53 1.71 -0.95 4.71
N HIS A 54 2.84 -0.74 5.37
CA HIS A 54 2.90 0.02 6.61
C HIS A 54 2.96 1.51 6.28
N VAL A 55 1.86 2.23 6.50
CA VAL A 55 1.76 3.65 6.12
C VAL A 55 2.43 4.50 7.18
N LYS A 56 3.34 5.38 6.73
CA LYS A 56 4.05 6.34 7.58
C LYS A 56 3.24 7.62 7.74
N ARG A 57 2.68 8.14 6.64
CA ARG A 57 1.90 9.40 6.61
C ARG A 57 0.73 9.28 5.63
N GLY A 58 -0.45 9.74 6.04
CA GLY A 58 -1.62 9.86 5.17
C GLY A 58 -1.79 11.29 4.65
N VAL A 59 -2.45 11.48 3.51
CA VAL A 59 -2.66 12.84 2.97
C VAL A 59 -3.79 13.58 3.72
N MET A 60 -4.75 12.84 4.28
CA MET A 60 -5.84 13.40 5.08
C MET A 60 -5.52 13.51 6.58
N SER A 61 -4.31 13.13 7.02
CA SER A 61 -3.92 13.41 8.40
C SER A 61 -3.54 14.89 8.49
N ASN A 62 -4.49 15.69 8.98
CA ASN A 62 -4.19 17.00 9.54
C ASN A 62 -3.33 16.77 10.78
N GLU A 63 -2.03 17.00 10.65
CA GLU A 63 -1.19 17.39 11.79
C GLU A 63 -1.36 18.89 12.02
#